data_AF-A0A919CWZ9-F1
#
_entry.id   AF-A0A919CWZ9-F1
#
_cell.length_a   1.000
_cell.length_b   1.000
_cell.length_c   1.000
_cell.angle_alpha   90.00
_cell.angle_beta   90.00
_cell.angle_gamma   90.00
#
_symmetry.space_group_name_H-M   'P 1'
#
loop_
_entity.id
_entity.type
_entity.pdbx_description
1 polymer ?
#
loop_
_entity_poly.entity_id
_entity_poly.type
_entity_poly.pdbx_seq_one_letter_code
_entity_poly.pdbx_strand_id
1 'polypeptide(L)' 'MWGNANKADRDNRDVGRMAVLLAGLPVSVPATAANRLCGSSLDAAISASRILKSGDADTAVAGAWGP' A
#
# COMPACT_ATOMS: atom_id res chain seq x y z
N MET A 1 0.58 0.88 3.03
CA MET A 1 0.88 1.17 1.62
C MET A 1 1.46 -0.05 0.95
N TRP A 2 1.10 -0.32 -0.30
CA TRP A 2 1.57 -1.51 -1.02
C TRP A 2 2.19 -1.13 -2.36
N GLY A 3 3.41 -1.55 -2.64
CA GLY A 3 4.02 -1.41 -3.96
C GLY A 3 3.46 -2.45 -4.91
N ASN A 4 3.08 -2.06 -6.12
CA ASN A 4 2.65 -3.00 -7.14
C ASN A 4 3.24 -2.62 -8.50
N ALA A 5 3.98 -3.56 -9.11
CA ALA A 5 4.70 -3.33 -10.37
C ALA A 5 3.92 -3.75 -11.62
N ASN A 6 2.85 -4.54 -11.47
CA ASN A 6 2.10 -5.11 -12.58
C ASN A 6 0.64 -4.66 -12.54
N LYS A 7 -0.04 -4.60 -13.70
CA LYS A 7 -1.41 -4.08 -13.92
C LYS A 7 -2.50 -4.74 -13.05
N ALA A 8 -2.50 -4.53 -11.73
CA ALA A 8 -3.59 -4.89 -10.83
C ALA A 8 -4.74 -3.87 -10.90
N ASP A 9 -4.58 -2.82 -11.71
CA ASP A 9 -5.62 -1.92 -12.18
C ASP A 9 -6.63 -2.60 -13.13
N ARG A 10 -6.32 -3.79 -13.68
CA ARG A 10 -7.25 -4.54 -14.56
C ARG A 10 -8.50 -5.09 -13.84
N ASP A 11 -8.52 -5.09 -12.52
CA ASP A 11 -9.65 -5.58 -11.71
C ASP A 11 -10.26 -4.48 -10.80
N ASN A 12 -9.94 -3.20 -11.06
CA ASN A 12 -10.47 -2.00 -10.38
C ASN A 12 -10.46 -2.02 -8.83
N ARG A 13 -9.61 -2.85 -8.22
CA ARG A 13 -9.47 -2.95 -6.77
C ARG A 13 -8.08 -2.50 -6.38
N ASP A 14 -8.00 -1.46 -5.54
CA ASP A 14 -6.74 -1.08 -4.91
C ASP A 14 -6.20 -2.30 -4.15
N VAL A 15 -5.09 -2.89 -4.61
CA VAL A 15 -4.53 -4.12 -4.03
C VAL A 15 -4.07 -3.92 -2.59
N GLY A 16 -3.66 -2.69 -2.24
CA GLY A 16 -3.35 -2.33 -0.86
C GLY A 16 -4.61 -2.40 -0.01
N ARG A 17 -5.75 -1.91 -0.53
CA ARG A 17 -7.03 -2.00 0.16
C ARG A 17 -7.52 -3.44 0.31
N MET A 18 -7.40 -4.24 -0.74
CA MET A 18 -7.82 -5.65 -0.70
C MET A 18 -6.94 -6.48 0.24
N ALA A 19 -5.62 -6.27 0.24
CA ALA A 19 -4.71 -6.99 1.13
C ALA A 19 -5.07 -6.79 2.61
N VAL A 20 -5.41 -5.56 3.00
CA VAL A 20 -5.76 -5.21 4.38
C VAL A 20 -7.13 -5.80 4.79
N LEU A 21 -8.11 -5.83 3.88
CA LEU A 21 -9.39 -6.51 4.13
C LEU A 21 -9.23 -8.02 4.29
N LEU A 22 -8.46 -8.65 3.39
CA LEU A 22 -8.20 -10.09 3.44
C LEU A 22 -7.37 -10.49 4.67
N ALA A 23 -6.52 -9.58 5.18
CA ALA A 23 -5.80 -9.75 6.44
C ALA A 23 -6.69 -9.58 7.69
N GLY A 24 -7.99 -9.28 7.53
CA GLY A 24 -8.94 -9.14 8.63
C GLY A 24 -8.87 -7.79 9.35
N LEU A 25 -8.18 -6.80 8.77
CA LEU A 25 -8.10 -5.47 9.37
C LEU A 25 -9.43 -4.69 9.19
N PRO A 26 -9.80 -3.84 10.17
CA PRO A 26 -11.03 -3.06 10.10
C PRO A 26 -11.12 -2.18 8.85
N VAL A 27 -12.35 -1.89 8.40
CA VAL A 27 -12.58 -0.99 7.25
C VAL A 27 -12.14 0.45 7.50
N SER A 28 -11.94 0.83 8.76
CA SER A 28 -11.38 2.11 9.18
C SER A 28 -9.87 2.20 8.94
N VAL A 29 -9.17 1.08 8.71
CA VAL A 29 -7.74 1.08 8.39
C VAL A 29 -7.55 1.47 6.92
N PRO A 30 -6.98 2.65 6.62
CA PRO A 30 -6.74 3.06 5.25
C PRO A 30 -5.59 2.26 4.66
N ALA A 31 -5.71 1.91 3.38
CA ALA A 31 -4.62 1.27 2.65
C ALA A 31 -4.73 1.61 1.17
N THR A 32 -3.58 1.86 0.55
CA THR A 32 -3.48 2.18 -0.86
C THR A 32 -2.27 1.52 -1.51
N ALA A 33 -2.37 1.28 -2.82
CA ALA A 33 -1.31 0.76 -3.65
C ALA A 33 -0.64 1.85 -4.50
N ALA A 34 0.68 1.84 -4.54
CA ALA A 34 1.49 2.70 -5.40
C ALA A 34 2.09 1.89 -6.55
N ASN A 35 1.95 2.40 -7.78
CA ASN A 35 2.58 1.81 -8.97
C ASN A 35 3.65 2.74 -9.53
N ARG A 36 4.91 2.37 -9.32
CA ARG A 36 6.09 3.04 -9.86
C ARG A 36 7.05 2.06 -10.53
N LEU A 37 6.49 1.04 -11.20
CA LEU A 37 7.24 -0.07 -11.79
C LEU A 37 8.15 -0.75 -10.74
N CYS A 38 9.40 -1.07 -11.08
CA CYS A 38 10.41 -1.62 -10.18
C CYS A 38 10.68 -0.76 -8.93
N GLY A 39 10.30 0.52 -8.94
CA GLY A 39 10.41 1.41 -7.78
C GLY A 39 9.19 1.40 -6.85
N SER A 40 8.16 0.60 -7.12
CA SER A 40 6.89 0.62 -6.37
C SER A 40 7.03 0.22 -4.90
N SER A 41 7.93 -0.72 -4.58
CA SER A 41 8.22 -1.13 -3.20
C SER A 41 8.89 -0.01 -2.40
N LEU A 42 9.86 0.68 -3.01
CA LEU A 42 10.54 1.80 -2.38
C LEU A 42 9.61 3.01 -2.22
N ASP A 43 8.75 3.28 -3.22
CA ASP A 43 7.77 4.36 -3.15
C ASP A 43 6.73 4.13 -2.03
N ALA A 44 6.29 2.88 -1.84
CA ALA A 44 5.41 2.49 -0.74
C ALA A 44 6.07 2.66 0.64
N ALA A 45 7.34 2.30 0.78
CA ALA A 45 8.10 2.48 2.02
C ALA A 45 8.35 3.97 2.33
N ILE A 46 8.75 4.76 1.32
CA ILE A 46 8.96 6.21 1.46
C ILE A 46 7.66 6.88 1.88
N SER A 47 6.55 6.55 1.22
CA SER A 47 5.27 7.18 1.52
C SER A 47 4.73 6.78 2.90
N ALA A 48 4.96 5.54 3.35
CA ALA A 48 4.67 5.14 4.73
C ALA A 48 5.51 5.93 5.75
N SER A 49 6.81 6.13 5.48
CA SER A 49 7.68 6.93 6.35
C SER A 49 7.23 8.40 6.44
N ARG A 50 6.68 8.95 5.34
CA ARG A 50 6.18 10.33 5.31
C ARG A 50 4.94 10.50 6.18
N ILE A 51 4.00 9.54 6.12
CA ILE A 51 2.77 9.54 6.93
C ILE A 51 3.10 9.43 8.43
N LEU A 52 4.08 8.58 8.79
CA LEU A 52 4.57 8.51 10.17
C LEU A 52 5.22 9.83 10.60
N LYS A 53 6.03 10.43 9.73
CA LYS A 53 6.74 11.68 10.02
C LYS A 53 5.84 12.91 10.10
N SER A 54 4.74 12.94 9.33
CA SER A 54 3.75 14.02 9.40
C SER A 54 2.85 13.92 10.63
N GLY A 55 2.85 12.79 11.34
CA GLY A 55 1.94 12.52 12.45
C GLY A 55 0.54 12.11 12.01
N ASP A 56 0.35 11.80 10.71
CA ASP A 56 -0.94 11.36 10.17
C ASP A 56 -1.25 9.90 10.55
N ALA A 57 -0.25 9.13 11.00
CA ALA A 57 -0.44 7.82 11.60
C ALA A 57 0.64 7.52 12.65
N ASP A 58 0.27 6.78 13.70
CA ASP A 58 1.22 6.28 14.70
C ASP A 58 1.93 4.98 14.27
N THR A 59 1.33 4.25 13.33
CA THR A 59 1.87 2.98 12.82
C THR A 59 1.45 2.80 11.37
N ALA A 60 2.39 2.41 10.51
CA ALA A 60 2.15 2.20 9.09
C ALA A 60 2.81 0.90 8.62
N VAL A 61 2.09 0.11 7.84
CA VAL A 61 2.60 -1.11 7.20
C VAL A 61 2.87 -0.82 5.73
N ALA A 62 4.09 -1.08 5.27
CA ALA A 62 4.49 -1.01 3.87
C ALA A 62 4.81 -2.42 3.35
N GLY A 63 4.26 -2.78 2.20
CA GLY A 63 4.50 -4.07 1.55
C GLY A 63 4.75 -3.89 0.05
N ALA A 64 5.12 -4.95 -0.64
CA ALA A 64 5.18 -5.00 -2.10
C ALA A 64 4.50 -6.28 -2.59
N TRP A 65 3.85 -6.21 -3.74
CA TRP A 65 3.24 -7.33 -4.44
C TRP A 65 3.85 -7.38 -5.84
N GLY A 66 4.55 -8.47 -6.12
CA GLY A 66 4.95 -8.88 -7.46
C GLY A 66 4.29 -10.22 -7.78
N PRO A 67 4.36 -10.68 -9.04
CA PRO A 67 4.32 -12.12 -9.26
C PRO A 67 5.42 -12.82 -8.44
#